data_AF-A0A960T026-F1
#
_entry.id   AF-A0A960T026-F1
#
_cell.length_a   1.000
_cell.length_b   1.000
_cell.length_c   1.000
_cell.angle_alpha   90.00
_cell.angle_beta   90.00
_cell.angle_gamma   90.00
#
_symmetry.space_group_name_H-M   'P 1'
#
loop_
_entity.id
_entity.type
_entity.pdbx_description
1 polymer ?
#
loop_
_entity_poly.entity_id
_entity_poly.type
_entity_poly.pdbx_seq_one_letter_code
_entity_poly.pdbx_strand_id
1 'polypeptide(L)'
;MSDALPPNSGFRTTGRSRRGEPWVWLTAAGLAIGVIMALGLFLLILLKGTASFWPRPIDVMEVRDAEGATEKIAGFVTQESTRSEPDGTEHREIQVFRGNKDIRPEAFVFIDEANIANRSRPKDLMWVERMEYGPGIIEPVALETPEGRIEAADPSFHDKLDAVIERSEQAREEILDIERHQIGRISRELEKHERAERSGEKTAQELAGRRAELQASFEKLQAQSGAIHDKLKETKLVGRTVDGADVSYTSDVLVRTFMPNAAGFFDRLGEALSRAGAFLSEDPREANTEGGVFPAIFGTVVMTLAMSFFVTPFGVIAAIYLREYASQGLMVQFVRISVNNLAGVPSIVFGVFGLAFFVYTVGGTVDQWFFADKLPTPTYGTPGILWASLTLALLTLPVVIVATEEALAAVPRGVREAALACGASKWQT
;
A
#
# COMPACT_ATOMS: atom_id res chain seq x y z
N MET A 1 -56.98 -70.69 9.62
CA MET A 1 -56.65 -69.65 8.63
C MET A 1 -55.87 -68.60 9.39
N SER A 2 -54.56 -68.83 9.59
CA SER A 2 -53.44 -68.27 8.80
C SER A 2 -53.44 -66.73 8.89
N ASP A 3 -52.42 -66.04 9.41
CA ASP A 3 -51.01 -66.16 9.06
C ASP A 3 -50.09 -65.85 10.25
N ALA A 4 -49.02 -66.63 10.38
CA ALA A 4 -47.89 -66.37 11.25
C ALA A 4 -46.90 -65.41 10.56
N LEU A 5 -46.53 -64.33 11.23
CA LEU A 5 -45.48 -63.41 10.80
C LEU A 5 -44.10 -64.12 10.84
N PRO A 6 -43.28 -64.06 9.79
CA PRO A 6 -41.93 -64.64 9.80
C PRO A 6 -40.93 -63.81 10.62
N PRO A 7 -39.84 -64.43 11.11
CA PRO A 7 -38.96 -63.86 12.11
C PRO A 7 -38.04 -62.75 11.57
N ASN A 8 -37.80 -61.79 12.45
CA ASN A 8 -36.91 -60.64 12.33
C ASN A 8 -35.47 -61.10 11.98
N SER A 9 -35.10 -61.03 10.69
CA SER A 9 -33.74 -61.29 10.24
C SER A 9 -32.90 -60.03 10.41
N GLY A 10 -32.03 -60.06 11.41
CA GLY A 10 -31.13 -58.97 11.76
C GLY A 10 -30.31 -58.46 10.58
N PHE A 11 -30.17 -57.14 10.52
CA PHE A 11 -29.15 -56.43 9.77
C PHE A 11 -27.76 -56.98 10.16
N ARG A 12 -27.29 -57.98 9.41
CA ARG A 12 -25.88 -58.39 9.40
C ARG A 12 -25.13 -57.39 8.53
N THR A 13 -24.53 -56.38 9.14
CA THR A 13 -23.52 -55.55 8.46
C THR A 13 -22.22 -56.34 8.38
N THR A 14 -21.98 -56.97 7.23
CA THR A 14 -20.67 -57.55 6.92
C THR A 14 -19.67 -56.43 6.70
N GLY A 15 -18.60 -56.42 7.50
CA GLY A 15 -17.56 -55.41 7.48
C GLY A 15 -16.65 -55.51 6.25
N ARG A 16 -16.96 -54.75 5.19
CA ARG A 16 -15.99 -54.17 4.25
C ARG A 16 -16.70 -53.20 3.29
N SER A 17 -16.23 -51.95 3.26
CA SER A 17 -16.72 -50.78 2.50
C SER A 17 -17.88 -50.00 3.14
N ARG A 18 -17.52 -49.13 4.08
CA ARG A 18 -18.26 -47.87 4.30
C ARG A 18 -18.10 -47.03 3.02
N ARG A 19 -19.16 -46.88 2.23
CA ARG A 19 -19.20 -46.20 0.91
C ARG A 19 -18.86 -44.68 0.91
N GLY A 20 -18.18 -44.15 1.93
CA GLY A 20 -17.82 -42.72 2.03
C GLY A 20 -16.41 -42.44 2.53
N GLU A 21 -15.71 -43.41 3.12
CA GLU A 21 -14.36 -43.16 3.68
C GLU A 21 -13.33 -42.69 2.63
N PRO A 22 -13.25 -43.27 1.40
CA PRO A 22 -12.33 -42.77 0.38
C PRO A 22 -12.60 -41.32 -0.04
N TRP A 23 -13.87 -40.90 -0.08
CA TRP A 23 -14.26 -39.54 -0.43
C TRP A 23 -13.86 -38.53 0.66
N VAL A 24 -13.96 -38.91 1.94
CA VAL A 24 -13.49 -38.09 3.07
C VAL A 24 -11.97 -37.90 3.02
N TRP A 25 -11.22 -38.97 2.73
CA TRP A 25 -9.77 -38.86 2.56
C TRP A 25 -9.39 -38.01 1.35
N LEU A 26 -10.14 -38.10 0.25
CA LEU A 26 -9.89 -37.32 -0.96
C LEU A 26 -10.21 -35.82 -0.76
N THR A 27 -11.30 -35.48 -0.05
CA THR A 27 -11.60 -34.08 0.29
C THR A 27 -10.63 -33.52 1.32
N ALA A 28 -10.23 -34.31 2.32
CA ALA A 28 -9.21 -33.93 3.29
C ALA A 28 -7.84 -33.72 2.61
N ALA A 29 -7.45 -34.60 1.67
CA ALA A 29 -6.24 -34.44 0.89
C ALA A 29 -6.29 -33.19 0.00
N GLY A 30 -7.42 -32.94 -0.67
CA GLY A 30 -7.63 -31.71 -1.45
C GLY A 30 -7.51 -30.44 -0.61
N LEU A 31 -8.11 -30.43 0.59
CA LEU A 31 -7.98 -29.31 1.53
C LEU A 31 -6.53 -29.12 1.98
N ALA A 32 -5.84 -30.21 2.34
CA ALA A 32 -4.45 -30.15 2.76
C ALA A 32 -3.54 -29.59 1.66
N ILE A 33 -3.70 -30.04 0.41
CA ILE A 33 -2.98 -29.49 -0.75
C ILE A 33 -3.28 -28.01 -0.91
N GLY A 34 -4.55 -27.59 -0.82
CA GLY A 34 -4.95 -26.18 -0.92
C GLY A 34 -4.30 -25.31 0.16
N VAL A 35 -4.26 -25.77 1.41
CA VAL A 35 -3.60 -25.06 2.52
C VAL A 35 -2.09 -25.00 2.31
N ILE A 36 -1.45 -26.10 1.90
CA ILE A 36 -0.01 -26.13 1.61
C ILE A 36 0.34 -25.17 0.46
N MET A 37 -0.47 -25.13 -0.61
CA MET A 37 -0.29 -24.19 -1.71
C MET A 37 -0.42 -22.74 -1.24
N ALA A 38 -1.43 -22.42 -0.44
CA ALA A 38 -1.64 -21.07 0.07
C ALA A 38 -0.48 -20.62 0.98
N LEU A 39 -0.06 -21.48 1.92
CA LEU A 39 1.08 -21.21 2.78
C LEU A 39 2.39 -21.14 2.00
N GLY A 40 2.58 -22.01 1.02
CA GLY A 40 3.74 -22.01 0.14
C GLY A 40 3.84 -20.74 -0.70
N LEU A 41 2.73 -20.28 -1.27
CA LEU A 41 2.66 -19.01 -1.99
C LEU A 41 2.93 -17.83 -1.05
N PHE A 42 2.31 -17.81 0.13
CA PHE A 42 2.54 -16.78 1.13
C PHE A 42 4.02 -16.71 1.55
N LEU A 43 4.64 -17.87 1.82
CA LEU A 43 6.05 -17.97 2.14
C LEU A 43 6.93 -17.50 0.98
N LEU A 44 6.61 -17.88 -0.26
CA LEU A 44 7.34 -17.42 -1.44
C LEU A 44 7.28 -15.91 -1.59
N ILE A 45 6.11 -15.30 -1.41
CA ILE A 45 5.93 -13.85 -1.44
C ILE A 45 6.75 -13.21 -0.32
N LEU A 46 6.73 -13.76 0.89
CA LEU A 46 7.48 -13.23 2.02
C LEU A 46 8.98 -13.32 1.80
N LEU A 47 9.50 -14.43 1.28
CA LEU A 47 10.93 -14.61 0.96
C LEU A 47 11.38 -13.70 -0.19
N LYS A 48 10.59 -13.60 -1.27
CA LYS A 48 10.90 -12.73 -2.40
C LYS A 48 10.78 -11.24 -2.04
N GLY A 49 9.80 -10.88 -1.22
CA GLY A 49 9.59 -9.51 -0.74
C GLY A 49 10.69 -9.07 0.23
N THR A 50 11.02 -9.89 1.23
CA THR A 50 12.09 -9.57 2.19
C THR A 50 13.46 -9.42 1.53
N ALA A 51 13.75 -10.23 0.51
CA ALA A 51 14.97 -10.10 -0.30
C ALA A 51 15.07 -8.74 -1.03
N SER A 52 13.96 -8.02 -1.23
CA SER A 52 13.96 -6.69 -1.85
C SER A 52 14.52 -5.60 -0.93
N PHE A 53 14.45 -5.79 0.39
CA PHE A 53 15.01 -4.83 1.37
C PHE A 53 16.48 -5.06 1.66
N TRP A 54 17.03 -6.20 1.22
CA TRP A 54 18.42 -6.55 1.48
C TRP A 54 19.37 -5.68 0.63
N PRO A 55 20.29 -4.91 1.25
CA PRO A 55 21.22 -4.08 0.50
C PRO A 55 22.15 -4.93 -0.38
N ARG A 56 22.00 -4.78 -1.70
CA ARG A 56 22.83 -5.47 -2.68
C ARG A 56 24.19 -4.77 -2.80
N PRO A 57 25.29 -5.53 -2.99
CA PRO A 57 26.58 -4.94 -3.29
C PRO A 57 26.52 -4.20 -4.64
N ILE A 58 27.29 -3.12 -4.76
CA ILE A 58 27.41 -2.34 -5.99
C ILE A 58 28.64 -2.85 -6.75
N ASP A 59 28.43 -3.29 -7.98
CA ASP A 59 29.48 -3.65 -8.91
C ASP A 59 29.84 -2.45 -9.79
N VAL A 60 31.13 -2.28 -10.08
CA VAL A 60 31.63 -1.38 -11.12
C VAL A 60 32.12 -2.24 -12.27
N MET A 61 31.47 -2.08 -13.42
CA MET A 61 31.70 -2.85 -14.64
C MET A 61 32.32 -1.94 -15.69
N GLU A 62 33.45 -2.36 -16.25
CA GLU A 62 34.06 -1.72 -17.42
C GLU A 62 33.54 -2.43 -18.67
N VAL A 63 32.62 -1.77 -19.39
CA VAL A 63 31.91 -2.34 -20.54
C VAL A 63 32.43 -1.73 -21.83
N ARG A 64 32.72 -2.57 -22.81
CA ARG A 64 33.08 -2.12 -24.16
C ARG A 64 31.81 -1.84 -24.96
N ASP A 65 31.70 -0.61 -25.46
CA ASP A 65 30.64 -0.22 -26.37
C ASP A 65 30.90 -0.77 -27.79
N ALA A 66 29.89 -0.72 -28.67
CA ALA A 66 29.96 -1.14 -30.07
C ALA A 66 31.06 -0.40 -30.87
N GLU A 67 31.40 0.82 -30.45
CA GLU A 67 32.46 1.66 -31.03
C GLU A 67 33.86 1.36 -30.45
N GLY A 68 33.96 0.44 -29.48
CA GLY A 68 35.20 0.04 -28.83
C GLY A 68 35.64 0.94 -27.65
N ALA A 69 34.88 1.99 -27.34
CA ALA A 69 35.08 2.80 -26.14
C ALA A 69 34.73 1.99 -24.88
N THR A 70 35.43 2.24 -23.77
CA THR A 70 35.14 1.59 -22.48
C THR A 70 34.36 2.55 -21.59
N GLU A 71 33.15 2.15 -21.19
CA GLU A 71 32.30 2.87 -20.25
C GLU A 71 32.35 2.21 -18.86
N LYS A 72 32.32 2.99 -17.79
CA LYS A 72 32.19 2.47 -16.42
C LYS A 72 30.75 2.53 -15.95
N ILE A 73 30.21 1.38 -15.56
CA ILE A 73 28.84 1.26 -15.09
C ILE A 73 28.86 0.82 -13.63
N ALA A 74 28.39 1.68 -12.73
CA ALA A 74 28.15 1.33 -11.34
C ALA A 74 26.69 0.95 -11.12
N GLY A 75 26.46 -0.20 -10.48
CA GLY A 75 25.12 -0.72 -10.30
C GLY A 75 25.08 -2.10 -9.69
N PHE A 76 23.90 -2.72 -9.67
CA PHE A 76 23.75 -4.13 -9.30
C PHE A 76 22.91 -4.87 -10.32
N VAL A 77 23.18 -6.15 -10.49
CA VAL A 77 22.44 -7.01 -11.41
C VAL A 77 21.02 -7.23 -10.87
N THR A 78 20.03 -6.98 -11.71
CA THR A 78 18.61 -7.18 -11.40
C THR A 78 18.05 -8.43 -12.04
N GLN A 79 18.46 -8.72 -13.28
CA GLN A 79 17.99 -9.84 -14.06
C GLN A 79 19.12 -10.39 -14.94
N GLU A 80 19.11 -11.69 -15.18
CA GLU A 80 19.95 -12.37 -16.16
C GLU A 80 19.03 -13.03 -17.19
N SER A 81 19.33 -12.82 -18.47
CA SER A 81 18.57 -13.35 -19.59
C SER A 81 19.49 -13.88 -20.69
N THR A 82 18.97 -14.80 -21.50
CA THR A 82 19.66 -15.25 -22.71
C THR A 82 18.93 -14.69 -23.91
N ARG A 83 19.65 -13.96 -24.77
CA ARG A 83 19.16 -13.47 -26.05
C ARG A 83 19.66 -14.39 -27.15
N SER A 84 18.75 -15.03 -27.87
CA SER A 84 19.08 -15.84 -29.04
C SER A 84 18.92 -15.00 -30.31
N GLU A 85 19.94 -14.97 -31.15
CA GLU A 85 19.89 -14.37 -32.48
C GLU A 85 19.28 -15.34 -33.51
N PRO A 86 18.76 -14.83 -34.65
CA PRO A 86 18.14 -15.66 -35.69
C PRO A 86 19.09 -16.70 -36.33
N ASP A 87 20.40 -16.53 -36.16
CA ASP A 87 21.44 -17.45 -36.61
C ASP A 87 21.71 -18.61 -35.62
N GLY A 88 21.05 -18.59 -34.45
CA GLY A 88 21.21 -19.58 -33.39
C GLY A 88 22.29 -19.23 -32.35
N THR A 89 22.94 -18.07 -32.46
CA THR A 89 23.92 -17.61 -31.48
C THR A 89 23.21 -17.14 -30.20
N GLU A 90 23.66 -17.62 -29.04
CA GLU A 90 23.12 -17.23 -27.74
C GLU A 90 24.06 -16.27 -27.02
N HIS A 91 23.53 -15.11 -26.64
CA HIS A 91 24.20 -14.08 -25.87
C HIS A 91 23.64 -14.06 -24.46
N ARG A 92 24.52 -14.08 -23.45
CA ARG A 92 24.11 -13.86 -22.07
C ARG A 92 24.05 -12.37 -21.82
N GLU A 93 22.87 -11.90 -21.45
CA GLU A 93 22.60 -10.50 -21.20
C GLU A 93 22.24 -10.32 -19.73
N ILE A 94 22.88 -9.35 -19.09
CA ILE A 94 22.56 -8.95 -17.73
C ILE A 94 21.86 -7.59 -17.74
N GLN A 95 20.79 -7.46 -16.98
CA GLN A 95 20.19 -6.17 -16.68
C GLN A 95 20.83 -5.61 -15.42
N VAL A 96 21.38 -4.40 -15.52
CA VAL A 96 22.00 -3.70 -14.40
C VAL A 96 21.18 -2.47 -14.06
N PHE A 97 20.81 -2.35 -12.79
CA PHE A 97 20.25 -1.11 -12.26
C PHE A 97 21.38 -0.10 -12.05
N ARG A 98 21.24 1.09 -12.63
CA ARG A 98 22.16 2.22 -12.48
C ARG A 98 21.50 3.32 -11.65
N GLY A 99 22.29 3.96 -10.79
CA GLY A 99 21.87 5.16 -10.08
C GLY A 99 22.02 6.44 -10.93
N ASN A 100 21.79 7.59 -10.29
CA ASN A 100 22.06 8.93 -10.84
C ASN A 100 21.19 9.31 -12.05
N LYS A 101 19.85 9.20 -11.92
CA LYS A 101 18.91 9.53 -13.03
C LYS A 101 19.01 10.98 -13.52
N ASP A 102 19.55 11.86 -12.70
CA ASP A 102 19.86 13.27 -12.98
C ASP A 102 20.94 13.45 -14.06
N ILE A 103 21.90 12.53 -14.16
CA ILE A 103 22.91 12.53 -15.23
C ILE A 103 22.52 11.58 -16.35
N ARG A 104 22.00 10.39 -15.98
CA ARG A 104 21.67 9.29 -16.88
C ARG A 104 20.22 8.91 -16.67
N PRO A 105 19.26 9.39 -17.49
CA PRO A 105 17.83 9.13 -17.27
C PRO A 105 17.46 7.64 -17.22
N GLU A 106 18.27 6.77 -17.83
CA GLU A 106 18.07 5.33 -17.88
C GLU A 106 18.48 4.65 -16.56
N ALA A 107 17.48 4.17 -15.82
CA ALA A 107 17.69 3.44 -14.57
C ALA A 107 18.17 1.99 -14.77
N PHE A 108 17.94 1.43 -15.96
CA PHE A 108 18.29 0.05 -16.28
C PHE A 108 18.98 0.00 -17.63
N VAL A 109 20.09 -0.73 -17.69
CA VAL A 109 20.82 -0.98 -18.93
C VAL A 109 21.04 -2.48 -19.07
N PHE A 110 20.83 -2.98 -20.29
CA PHE A 110 21.15 -4.35 -20.66
C PHE A 110 22.56 -4.40 -21.22
N ILE A 111 23.37 -5.33 -20.71
CA ILE A 111 24.78 -5.47 -21.06
C ILE A 111 25.03 -6.92 -21.45
N ASP A 112 25.62 -7.15 -22.61
CA ASP A 112 26.14 -8.48 -22.96
C ASP A 112 27.32 -8.79 -22.03
N GLU A 113 27.24 -9.93 -21.34
CA GLU A 113 28.27 -10.38 -20.40
C GLU A 113 29.64 -10.50 -21.08
N ALA A 114 29.68 -10.79 -22.40
CA ALA A 114 30.91 -10.86 -23.18
C ALA A 114 31.62 -9.50 -23.35
N ASN A 115 30.89 -8.39 -23.23
CA ASN A 115 31.43 -7.04 -23.37
C ASN A 115 32.02 -6.48 -22.06
N ILE A 116 31.87 -7.20 -20.94
CA ILE A 116 32.39 -6.80 -19.64
C ILE A 116 33.88 -7.15 -19.58
N ALA A 117 34.74 -6.13 -19.66
CA ALA A 117 36.18 -6.29 -19.58
C ALA A 117 36.67 -6.53 -18.14
N ASN A 118 36.04 -5.87 -17.16
CA ASN A 118 36.39 -5.99 -15.75
C ASN A 118 35.17 -5.73 -14.86
N ARG A 119 35.11 -6.41 -13.71
CA ARG A 119 34.07 -6.22 -12.69
C ARG A 119 34.72 -6.15 -11.32
N SER A 120 34.50 -5.06 -10.60
CA SER A 120 35.06 -4.83 -9.27
C SER A 120 34.00 -4.35 -8.28
N ARG A 121 34.29 -4.44 -6.97
CA ARG A 121 33.43 -3.94 -5.89
C ARG A 121 34.21 -3.00 -4.98
N PRO A 122 34.42 -1.73 -5.37
CA PRO A 122 35.09 -0.75 -4.54
C PRO A 122 34.33 -0.55 -3.23
N LYS A 123 35.03 -0.50 -2.10
CA LYS A 123 34.40 -0.36 -0.77
C LYS A 123 33.85 1.04 -0.52
N ASP A 124 34.42 2.04 -1.21
CA ASP A 124 34.16 3.46 -0.96
C ASP A 124 32.90 3.97 -1.68
N LEU A 125 32.14 3.09 -2.34
CA LEU A 125 30.89 3.46 -2.99
C LEU A 125 29.76 3.62 -1.97
N MET A 126 29.12 4.78 -2.04
CA MET A 126 27.96 5.15 -1.26
C MET A 126 26.70 5.11 -2.12
N TRP A 127 25.69 4.41 -1.61
CA TRP A 127 24.31 4.52 -2.04
C TRP A 127 23.65 5.70 -1.35
N VAL A 128 23.11 6.63 -2.12
CA VAL A 128 22.40 7.82 -1.64
C VAL A 128 20.96 7.73 -2.08
N GLU A 129 20.06 7.46 -1.15
CA GLU A 129 18.62 7.55 -1.38
C GLU A 129 18.20 9.03 -1.36
N ARG A 130 17.41 9.43 -2.35
CA ARG A 130 17.00 10.81 -2.58
C ARG A 130 15.50 10.92 -2.73
N MET A 131 14.98 12.12 -2.51
CA MET A 131 13.55 12.43 -2.71
C MET A 131 13.16 12.46 -4.19
N GLU A 132 14.11 12.84 -5.06
CA GLU A 132 13.89 13.03 -6.49
C GLU A 132 15.00 12.39 -7.32
N TYR A 133 14.68 12.04 -8.57
CA TYR A 133 15.63 11.46 -9.55
C TYR A 133 16.25 10.14 -9.09
N GLY A 134 15.55 9.43 -8.21
CA GLY A 134 15.94 8.14 -7.64
C GLY A 134 17.33 8.11 -6.98
N PRO A 135 17.85 6.91 -6.67
CA PRO A 135 19.07 6.78 -5.89
C PRO A 135 20.32 7.20 -6.68
N GLY A 136 21.25 7.85 -5.98
CA GLY A 136 22.59 8.14 -6.47
C GLY A 136 23.60 7.08 -6.03
N ILE A 137 24.54 6.74 -6.92
CA ILE A 137 25.71 5.93 -6.60
C ILE A 137 26.95 6.82 -6.78
N ILE A 138 27.65 7.10 -5.69
CA ILE A 138 28.77 8.05 -5.69
C ILE A 138 29.94 7.52 -4.86
N GLU A 139 31.14 7.95 -5.22
CA GLU A 139 32.27 8.01 -4.30
C GLU A 139 32.15 9.33 -3.53
N PRO A 140 31.98 9.31 -2.19
CA PRO A 140 31.83 10.53 -1.41
C PRO A 140 33.15 11.31 -1.44
N VAL A 141 33.06 12.62 -1.67
CA VAL A 141 34.24 13.52 -1.71
C VAL A 141 34.25 14.41 -0.48
N ALA A 142 33.15 15.13 -0.22
CA ALA A 142 33.07 16.03 0.93
C ALA A 142 31.61 16.35 1.29
N LEU A 143 31.44 16.86 2.52
CA LEU A 143 30.21 17.48 2.99
C LEU A 143 30.48 18.98 3.14
N GLU A 144 29.81 19.78 2.33
CA GLU A 144 29.87 21.24 2.39
C GLU A 144 28.76 21.74 3.30
N THR A 145 29.15 22.39 4.39
CA THR A 145 28.23 22.98 5.38
C THR A 145 28.52 24.49 5.51
N PRO A 146 27.59 25.29 6.05
CA PRO A 146 27.85 26.69 6.37
C PRO A 146 29.08 26.89 7.28
N GLU A 147 29.37 25.92 8.15
CA GLU A 147 30.50 25.94 9.08
C GLU A 147 31.84 25.57 8.42
N GLY A 148 31.82 24.98 7.22
CA GLY A 148 33.00 24.60 6.47
C GLY A 148 32.84 23.31 5.66
N ARG A 149 33.91 22.93 4.98
CA ARG A 149 33.99 21.72 4.17
C ARG A 149 34.64 20.58 4.95
N ILE A 150 33.98 19.43 5.02
CA ILE A 150 34.45 18.23 5.70
C ILE A 150 34.75 17.19 4.62
N GLU A 151 36.02 16.82 4.46
CA GLU A 151 36.41 15.81 3.47
C GLU A 151 35.93 14.41 3.87
N ALA A 152 35.62 13.56 2.90
CA ALA A 152 35.14 12.19 3.15
C ALA A 152 36.15 11.29 3.88
N ALA A 153 37.43 11.66 3.86
CA ALA A 153 38.49 10.98 4.63
C ALA A 153 38.47 11.33 6.12
N ASP A 154 37.72 12.35 6.54
CA ASP A 154 37.59 12.72 7.96
C ASP A 154 36.80 11.63 8.71
N PRO A 155 37.30 11.11 9.85
CA PRO A 155 36.59 10.09 10.63
C PRO A 155 35.18 10.50 11.08
N SER A 156 34.93 11.81 11.22
CA SER A 156 33.63 12.37 11.62
C SER A 156 32.66 12.56 10.45
N PHE A 157 33.06 12.26 9.22
CA PHE A 157 32.27 12.52 8.02
C PHE A 157 30.90 11.82 8.07
N HIS A 158 30.88 10.53 8.39
CA HIS A 158 29.64 9.73 8.44
C HIS A 158 28.69 10.21 9.54
N ASP A 159 29.19 10.39 10.76
CA ASP A 159 28.37 10.88 11.88
C ASP A 159 27.76 12.25 11.59
N LYS A 160 28.50 13.14 10.92
CA LYS A 160 28.00 14.47 10.53
C LYS A 160 27.01 14.38 9.38
N LEU A 161 27.21 13.49 8.42
CA LEU A 161 26.27 13.26 7.32
C LEU A 161 24.94 12.72 7.84
N ASP A 162 24.98 11.75 8.74
CA ASP A 162 23.78 11.18 9.37
C ASP A 162 23.03 12.27 10.17
N ALA A 163 23.76 13.11 10.93
CA ALA A 163 23.17 14.24 11.64
C ALA A 163 22.57 15.30 10.71
N VAL A 164 23.12 15.49 9.51
CA VAL A 164 22.52 16.36 8.49
C VAL A 164 21.23 15.76 7.96
N ILE A 165 21.22 14.46 7.64
CA ILE A 165 20.02 13.76 7.15
C ILE A 165 18.89 13.82 8.18
N GLU A 166 19.18 13.56 9.45
CA GLU A 166 18.19 13.63 10.54
C GLU A 166 17.60 15.05 10.69
N ARG A 167 18.45 16.09 10.62
CA ARG A 167 17.96 17.48 10.65
C ARG A 167 17.14 17.84 9.42
N SER A 168 17.52 17.34 8.25
CA SER A 168 16.76 17.53 7.02
C SER A 168 15.40 16.86 7.07
N GLU A 169 15.30 15.68 7.67
CA GLU A 169 14.02 15.01 7.92
C GLU A 169 13.12 15.85 8.83
N GLN A 170 13.62 16.29 9.99
CA GLN A 170 12.88 17.15 10.92
C GLN A 170 12.43 18.47 10.26
N ALA A 171 13.31 19.10 9.47
CA ALA A 171 13.00 20.31 8.75
C ALA A 171 11.89 20.10 7.69
N ARG A 172 11.90 18.96 6.99
CA ARG A 172 10.84 18.59 6.04
C ARG A 172 9.50 18.37 6.75
N GLU A 173 9.49 17.73 7.91
CA GLU A 173 8.27 17.60 8.72
C GLU A 173 7.73 18.96 9.18
N GLU A 174 8.61 19.87 9.61
CA GLU A 174 8.22 21.23 10.00
C GLU A 174 7.65 22.02 8.81
N ILE A 175 8.28 21.95 7.63
CA ILE A 175 7.77 22.52 6.39
C ILE A 175 6.37 21.98 6.08
N LEU A 176 6.20 20.65 6.15
CA LEU A 176 4.90 20.01 5.88
C LEU A 176 3.83 20.47 6.87
N ASP A 177 4.13 20.64 8.16
CA ASP A 177 3.17 21.16 9.14
C ASP A 177 2.79 22.61 8.85
N ILE A 178 3.78 23.46 8.56
CA ILE A 178 3.55 24.87 8.20
C ILE A 178 2.63 24.95 6.97
N GLU A 179 2.95 24.22 5.91
CA GLU A 179 2.24 24.33 4.63
C GLU A 179 0.87 23.64 4.65
N ARG A 180 0.79 22.40 5.14
CA ARG A 180 -0.47 21.64 5.13
C ARG A 180 -1.42 22.02 6.26
N HIS A 181 -0.89 22.26 7.46
CA HIS A 181 -1.73 22.45 8.65
C HIS A 181 -1.89 23.92 9.04
N GLN A 182 -0.81 24.69 9.13
CA GLN A 182 -0.89 26.08 9.61
C GLN A 182 -1.43 27.02 8.52
N ILE A 183 -0.78 27.06 7.37
CA ILE A 183 -1.23 27.81 6.20
C ILE A 183 -2.60 27.29 5.75
N GLY A 184 -2.81 25.97 5.71
CA GLY A 184 -4.11 25.38 5.40
C GLY A 184 -5.24 25.84 6.33
N ARG A 185 -4.99 26.05 7.63
CA ARG A 185 -5.98 26.63 8.56
C ARG A 185 -6.27 28.10 8.24
N ILE A 186 -5.24 28.91 7.99
CA ILE A 186 -5.39 30.33 7.66
C ILE A 186 -6.13 30.52 6.35
N SER A 187 -5.77 29.77 5.31
CA SER A 187 -6.46 29.80 4.02
C SER A 187 -7.94 29.47 4.17
N ARG A 188 -8.30 28.47 4.98
CA ARG A 188 -9.70 28.15 5.29
C ARG A 188 -10.43 29.28 6.02
N GLU A 189 -9.76 30.01 6.93
CA GLU A 189 -10.35 31.17 7.61
C GLU A 189 -10.53 32.37 6.66
N LEU A 190 -9.52 32.69 5.85
CA LEU A 190 -9.60 33.75 4.84
C LEU A 190 -10.78 33.50 3.88
N GLU A 191 -10.89 32.28 3.36
CA GLU A 191 -12.01 31.87 2.51
C GLU A 191 -13.37 31.93 3.23
N LYS A 192 -13.43 31.65 4.54
CA LYS A 192 -14.66 31.81 5.34
C LYS A 192 -15.08 33.27 5.40
N HIS A 193 -14.12 34.18 5.57
CA HIS A 193 -14.39 35.62 5.57
C HIS A 193 -14.79 36.13 4.18
N GLU A 194 -14.17 35.64 3.10
CA GLU A 194 -14.61 35.96 1.72
C GLU A 194 -16.06 35.54 1.46
N ARG A 195 -16.47 34.38 1.98
CA ARG A 195 -17.85 33.90 1.88
C ARG A 195 -18.84 34.79 2.64
N ALA A 196 -18.53 35.14 3.89
CA ALA A 196 -19.41 35.98 4.72
C ALA A 196 -19.64 37.37 4.09
N GLU A 197 -18.66 37.89 3.36
CA GLU A 197 -18.83 39.13 2.59
C GLU A 197 -19.73 38.93 1.36
N ARG A 198 -19.49 37.88 0.57
CA ARG A 198 -20.29 37.58 -0.63
C ARG A 198 -21.75 37.28 -0.31
N SER A 199 -22.03 36.63 0.83
CA SER A 199 -23.40 36.35 1.29
C SER A 199 -24.10 37.58 1.90
N GLY A 200 -23.38 38.68 2.11
CA GLY A 200 -23.90 39.87 2.79
C GLY A 200 -24.09 39.71 4.31
N GLU A 201 -23.59 38.61 4.89
CA GLU A 201 -23.65 38.36 6.35
C GLU A 201 -22.77 39.35 7.13
N LYS A 202 -21.62 39.75 6.55
CA LYS A 202 -20.69 40.72 7.14
C LYS A 202 -20.19 41.70 6.09
N THR A 203 -19.96 42.94 6.50
CA THR A 203 -19.44 43.97 5.59
C THR A 203 -17.91 43.86 5.46
N ALA A 204 -17.37 44.25 4.30
CA ALA A 204 -15.92 44.33 4.05
C ALA A 204 -15.15 45.02 5.19
N GLN A 205 -15.71 46.10 5.73
CA GLN A 205 -15.11 46.90 6.80
C GLN A 205 -15.05 46.17 8.15
N GLU A 206 -16.03 45.30 8.44
CA GLU A 206 -16.04 44.47 9.65
C GLU A 206 -15.01 43.35 9.60
N LEU A 207 -14.67 42.90 8.38
CA LEU A 207 -13.72 41.82 8.14
C LEU A 207 -12.28 42.30 7.90
N ALA A 208 -12.10 43.59 7.58
CA ALA A 208 -10.81 44.16 7.16
C ALA A 208 -9.69 43.92 8.18
N GLY A 209 -9.95 44.17 9.47
CA GLY A 209 -8.94 43.97 10.53
C GLY A 209 -8.50 42.51 10.64
N ARG A 210 -9.46 41.58 10.70
CA ARG A 210 -9.16 40.15 10.81
C ARG A 210 -8.48 39.59 9.55
N ARG A 211 -8.88 40.04 8.37
CA ARG A 211 -8.22 39.66 7.10
C ARG A 211 -6.78 40.13 7.06
N ALA A 212 -6.50 41.36 7.48
CA ALA A 212 -5.14 41.88 7.55
C ALA A 212 -4.26 41.06 8.50
N GLU A 213 -4.79 40.68 9.67
CA GLU A 213 -4.09 39.78 10.62
C GLU A 213 -3.79 38.40 10.01
N LEU A 214 -4.77 37.79 9.35
CA LEU A 214 -4.63 36.48 8.72
C LEU A 214 -3.65 36.51 7.56
N GLN A 215 -3.71 37.54 6.72
CA GLN A 215 -2.78 37.74 5.61
C GLN A 215 -1.35 37.94 6.11
N ALA A 216 -1.14 38.76 7.14
CA ALA A 216 0.17 38.92 7.77
C ALA A 216 0.70 37.61 8.38
N SER A 217 -0.18 36.80 8.97
CA SER A 217 0.17 35.49 9.51
C SER A 217 0.55 34.49 8.41
N PHE A 218 -0.19 34.51 7.28
CA PHE A 218 0.12 33.71 6.09
C PHE A 218 1.51 34.07 5.53
N GLU A 219 1.77 35.36 5.31
CA GLU A 219 3.06 35.84 4.80
C GLU A 219 4.22 35.48 5.74
N LYS A 220 4.00 35.59 7.06
CA LYS A 220 4.99 35.16 8.06
C LYS A 220 5.29 33.67 7.95
N LEU A 221 4.28 32.82 7.88
CA LEU A 221 4.46 31.37 7.79
C LEU A 221 5.11 30.97 6.45
N GLN A 222 4.73 31.62 5.36
CA GLN A 222 5.35 31.40 4.06
C GLN A 222 6.83 31.79 4.07
N ALA A 223 7.19 32.92 4.70
CA ALA A 223 8.57 33.32 4.89
C ALA A 223 9.34 32.34 5.80
N GLN A 224 8.70 31.79 6.83
CA GLN A 224 9.29 30.76 7.69
C GLN A 224 9.59 29.47 6.91
N SER A 225 8.63 28.91 6.16
CA SER A 225 8.87 27.73 5.31
C SER A 225 9.98 28.00 4.29
N GLY A 226 9.97 29.18 3.65
CA GLY A 226 11.00 29.58 2.69
C GLY A 226 12.40 29.64 3.32
N ALA A 227 12.53 30.20 4.52
CA ALA A 227 13.81 30.26 5.22
C ALA A 227 14.35 28.87 5.60
N ILE A 228 13.48 27.92 5.95
CA ILE A 228 13.88 26.53 6.23
C ILE A 228 14.37 25.86 4.94
N HIS A 229 13.66 26.02 3.83
CA HIS A 229 14.09 25.51 2.53
C HIS A 229 15.47 26.06 2.11
N ASP A 230 15.68 27.36 2.25
CA ASP A 230 16.94 28.00 1.89
C ASP A 230 18.09 27.45 2.74
N LYS A 231 17.87 27.28 4.05
CA LYS A 231 18.85 26.68 4.96
C LYS A 231 19.23 25.25 4.58
N LEU A 232 18.27 24.44 4.12
CA LEU A 232 18.56 23.07 3.67
C LEU A 232 19.42 23.04 2.39
N LYS A 233 19.30 24.05 1.52
CA LYS A 233 20.09 24.14 0.28
C LYS A 233 21.54 24.56 0.51
N GLU A 234 21.86 25.15 1.66
CA GLU A 234 23.23 25.56 2.01
C GLU A 234 24.15 24.36 2.28
N THR A 235 23.59 23.24 2.76
CA THR A 235 24.35 22.02 3.03
C THR A 235 24.28 21.05 1.85
N LYS A 236 25.45 20.55 1.42
CA LYS A 236 25.57 19.69 0.23
C LYS A 236 26.51 18.51 0.44
N LEU A 237 26.06 17.33 0.06
CA LEU A 237 26.89 16.15 -0.10
C LEU A 237 27.51 16.19 -1.50
N VAL A 238 28.83 16.32 -1.57
CA VAL A 238 29.61 16.30 -2.83
C VAL A 238 30.18 14.91 -3.04
N GLY A 239 29.99 14.38 -4.24
CA GLY A 239 30.50 13.07 -4.64
C GLY A 239 30.99 13.07 -6.09
N ARG A 240 31.56 11.95 -6.48
CA ARG A 240 31.99 11.69 -7.86
C ARG A 240 31.38 10.38 -8.33
N THR A 241 30.85 10.36 -9.56
CA THR A 241 30.40 9.12 -10.20
C THR A 241 31.60 8.31 -10.68
N VAL A 242 31.41 7.01 -10.93
CA VAL A 242 32.49 6.14 -11.44
C VAL A 242 33.03 6.55 -12.82
N ASP A 243 32.23 7.31 -13.59
CA ASP A 243 32.61 7.91 -14.87
C ASP A 243 33.43 9.20 -14.70
N GLY A 244 33.64 9.66 -13.46
CA GLY A 244 34.42 10.85 -13.12
C GLY A 244 33.61 12.15 -13.10
N ALA A 245 32.28 12.11 -13.24
CA ALA A 245 31.44 13.31 -13.15
C ALA A 245 31.27 13.73 -11.69
N ASP A 246 31.49 15.00 -11.38
CA ASP A 246 31.23 15.55 -10.05
C ASP A 246 29.72 15.80 -9.87
N VAL A 247 29.18 15.36 -8.75
CA VAL A 247 27.76 15.50 -8.37
C VAL A 247 27.64 16.13 -6.99
N SER A 248 26.56 16.88 -6.79
CA SER A 248 26.28 17.53 -5.51
C SER A 248 24.80 17.39 -5.18
N TYR A 249 24.51 16.87 -3.99
CA TYR A 249 23.15 16.67 -3.49
C TYR A 249 22.92 17.57 -2.29
N THR A 250 21.93 18.46 -2.40
CA THR A 250 21.53 19.35 -1.31
C THR A 250 20.82 18.57 -0.21
N SER A 251 20.88 19.06 1.02
CA SER A 251 20.38 18.31 2.17
C SER A 251 18.85 18.15 2.19
N ASP A 252 18.09 18.97 1.45
CA ASP A 252 16.63 18.85 1.30
C ASP A 252 16.20 17.58 0.56
N VAL A 253 17.01 17.11 -0.40
CA VAL A 253 16.70 15.90 -1.18
C VAL A 253 17.29 14.63 -0.58
N LEU A 254 18.21 14.71 0.39
CA LEU A 254 18.83 13.53 1.01
C LEU A 254 17.85 12.79 1.93
N VAL A 255 17.69 11.49 1.71
CA VAL A 255 16.80 10.63 2.52
C VAL A 255 17.62 9.72 3.41
N ARG A 256 18.60 9.03 2.81
CA ARG A 256 19.38 8.01 3.51
C ARG A 256 20.68 7.76 2.76
N THR A 257 21.73 7.40 3.48
CA THR A 257 22.99 6.96 2.87
C THR A 257 23.43 5.61 3.41
N PHE A 258 24.03 4.77 2.57
CA PHE A 258 24.53 3.46 2.97
C PHE A 258 25.75 3.06 2.12
N MET A 259 26.73 2.38 2.71
CA MET A 259 27.92 1.88 2.01
C MET A 259 27.86 0.36 1.82
N PRO A 260 27.19 -0.15 0.78
CA PRO A 260 26.87 -1.57 0.68
C PRO A 260 28.09 -2.47 0.56
N ASN A 261 29.18 -2.00 -0.05
CA ASN A 261 30.38 -2.80 -0.27
C ASN A 261 31.31 -2.86 0.95
N ALA A 262 31.27 -1.85 1.81
CA ALA A 262 32.00 -1.83 3.08
C ALA A 262 31.23 -2.53 4.23
N ALA A 263 29.89 -2.51 4.17
CA ALA A 263 29.01 -3.00 5.22
C ALA A 263 29.12 -4.51 5.49
N GLY A 264 29.23 -4.85 6.78
CA GLY A 264 29.17 -6.23 7.27
C GLY A 264 27.75 -6.79 7.26
N PHE A 265 27.61 -8.04 7.73
CA PHE A 265 26.30 -8.70 7.78
C PHE A 265 25.31 -7.98 8.71
N PHE A 266 25.75 -7.58 9.91
CA PHE A 266 24.88 -6.92 10.88
C PHE A 266 24.47 -5.51 10.45
N ASP A 267 25.35 -4.77 9.79
CA ASP A 267 25.04 -3.45 9.23
C ASP A 267 23.96 -3.58 8.15
N ARG A 268 24.10 -4.56 7.25
CA ARG A 268 23.09 -4.86 6.22
C ARG A 268 21.76 -5.31 6.81
N LEU A 269 21.80 -6.10 7.89
CA LEU A 269 20.59 -6.54 8.57
C LEU A 269 19.86 -5.36 9.23
N GLY A 270 20.60 -4.48 9.91
CA GLY A 270 20.04 -3.25 10.50
C GLY A 270 19.43 -2.34 9.43
N GLU A 271 20.14 -2.14 8.33
CA GLU A 271 19.66 -1.35 7.19
C GLU A 271 18.42 -1.97 6.54
N ALA A 272 18.38 -3.29 6.34
CA ALA A 272 17.22 -3.98 5.79
C ALA A 272 15.98 -3.82 6.68
N LEU A 273 16.14 -3.94 8.00
CA LEU A 273 15.05 -3.72 8.96
C LEU A 273 14.59 -2.27 8.96
N SER A 274 15.52 -1.31 8.89
CA SER A 274 15.20 0.11 8.81
C SER A 274 14.43 0.45 7.54
N ARG A 275 14.86 -0.06 6.38
CA ARG A 275 14.14 0.07 5.09
C ARG A 275 12.75 -0.56 5.12
N ALA A 276 12.62 -1.74 5.72
CA ALA A 276 11.31 -2.39 5.87
C ALA A 276 10.37 -1.58 6.77
N GLY A 277 10.89 -1.00 7.86
CA GLY A 277 10.15 -0.09 8.73
C GLY A 277 9.67 1.15 7.97
N ALA A 278 10.60 1.86 7.33
CA ALA A 278 10.33 3.02 6.48
C ALA A 278 9.27 2.70 5.41
N PHE A 279 9.42 1.59 4.70
CA PHE A 279 8.46 1.14 3.69
C PHE A 279 7.04 0.96 4.25
N LEU A 280 6.90 0.50 5.50
CA LEU A 280 5.59 0.30 6.11
C LEU A 280 4.98 1.58 6.70
N SER A 281 5.79 2.58 7.05
CA SER A 281 5.33 3.80 7.75
C SER A 281 5.30 5.06 6.88
N GLU A 282 6.11 5.13 5.83
CA GLU A 282 6.24 6.33 5.00
C GLU A 282 5.18 6.41 3.89
N ASP A 283 5.04 7.61 3.35
CA ASP A 283 4.23 7.89 2.18
C ASP A 283 4.95 7.46 0.88
N PRO A 284 4.20 7.13 -0.19
CA PRO A 284 4.80 6.82 -1.48
C PRO A 284 5.42 8.07 -2.12
N ARG A 285 6.54 7.87 -2.82
CA ARG A 285 7.27 8.88 -3.59
C ARG A 285 7.43 8.44 -5.04
N GLU A 286 7.76 9.38 -5.92
CA GLU A 286 8.11 9.10 -7.33
C GLU A 286 7.12 8.16 -8.03
N ALA A 287 5.84 8.53 -8.06
CA ALA A 287 4.76 7.73 -8.66
C ALA A 287 4.63 6.29 -8.10
N ASN A 288 4.89 6.11 -6.80
CA ASN A 288 4.91 4.81 -6.09
C ASN A 288 6.09 3.89 -6.48
N THR A 289 7.15 4.44 -7.07
CA THR A 289 8.38 3.67 -7.33
C THR A 289 9.32 3.66 -6.13
N GLU A 290 9.21 4.65 -5.23
CA GLU A 290 10.04 4.81 -4.04
C GLU A 290 9.18 5.22 -2.83
N GLY A 291 9.76 5.24 -1.63
CA GLY A 291 9.04 5.57 -0.39
C GLY A 291 8.24 4.38 0.17
N GLY A 292 7.22 4.68 0.98
CA GLY A 292 6.43 3.68 1.70
C GLY A 292 5.02 3.44 1.14
N VAL A 293 4.33 2.48 1.76
CA VAL A 293 2.98 2.01 1.38
C VAL A 293 1.94 2.25 2.48
N PHE A 294 2.27 3.06 3.49
CA PHE A 294 1.40 3.25 4.65
C PHE A 294 -0.03 3.70 4.28
N PRO A 295 -0.24 4.69 3.39
CA PRO A 295 -1.59 5.08 2.99
C PRO A 295 -2.40 3.96 2.34
N ALA A 296 -1.74 3.07 1.57
CA ALA A 296 -2.40 1.94 0.93
C ALA A 296 -2.82 0.86 1.94
N ILE A 297 -1.96 0.57 2.94
CA ILE A 297 -2.28 -0.34 4.04
C ILE A 297 -3.45 0.23 4.85
N PHE A 298 -3.35 1.48 5.28
CA PHE A 298 -4.39 2.15 6.05
C PHE A 298 -5.72 2.18 5.30
N GLY A 299 -5.70 2.58 4.02
CA GLY A 299 -6.88 2.60 3.15
C GLY A 299 -7.55 1.22 3.06
N THR A 300 -6.76 0.16 2.87
CA THR A 300 -7.27 -1.22 2.77
C THR A 300 -7.91 -1.69 4.08
N VAL A 301 -7.26 -1.41 5.22
CA VAL A 301 -7.76 -1.79 6.55
C VAL A 301 -9.05 -1.04 6.86
N VAL A 302 -9.07 0.28 6.71
CA VAL A 302 -10.26 1.11 6.99
C VAL A 302 -11.41 0.72 6.05
N MET A 303 -11.13 0.49 4.77
CA MET A 303 -12.14 0.06 3.80
C MET A 303 -12.75 -1.30 4.17
N THR A 304 -11.93 -2.26 4.59
CA THR A 304 -12.40 -3.60 4.98
C THR A 304 -13.21 -3.53 6.28
N LEU A 305 -12.76 -2.76 7.27
CA LEU A 305 -13.49 -2.56 8.52
C LEU A 305 -14.83 -1.85 8.29
N ALA A 306 -14.86 -0.81 7.46
CA ALA A 306 -16.09 -0.10 7.09
C ALA A 306 -17.06 -1.03 6.33
N MET A 307 -16.55 -1.78 5.35
CA MET A 307 -17.33 -2.78 4.63
C MET A 307 -17.95 -3.80 5.59
N SER A 308 -17.15 -4.40 6.48
CA SER A 308 -17.62 -5.34 7.51
C SER A 308 -18.66 -4.73 8.43
N PHE A 309 -18.43 -3.49 8.89
CA PHE A 309 -19.36 -2.77 9.75
C PHE A 309 -20.74 -2.60 9.11
N PHE A 310 -20.81 -2.31 7.80
CA PHE A 310 -22.08 -2.20 7.10
C PHE A 310 -22.65 -3.58 6.73
N VAL A 311 -21.89 -4.48 6.13
CA VAL A 311 -22.43 -5.74 5.60
C VAL A 311 -22.87 -6.72 6.69
N THR A 312 -22.14 -6.81 7.81
CA THR A 312 -22.38 -7.85 8.81
C THR A 312 -23.74 -7.69 9.50
N PRO A 313 -24.14 -6.51 10.02
CA PRO A 313 -25.45 -6.35 10.65
C PRO A 313 -26.59 -6.65 9.69
N PHE A 314 -26.57 -6.08 8.48
CA PHE A 314 -27.64 -6.28 7.50
C PHE A 314 -27.70 -7.74 7.01
N GLY A 315 -26.54 -8.35 6.72
CA GLY A 315 -26.47 -9.73 6.25
C GLY A 315 -26.91 -10.74 7.31
N VAL A 316 -26.45 -10.57 8.56
CA VAL A 316 -26.81 -11.47 9.67
C VAL A 316 -28.29 -11.32 10.04
N ILE A 317 -28.81 -10.10 10.14
CA ILE A 317 -30.23 -9.87 10.44
C ILE A 317 -31.11 -10.46 9.33
N ALA A 318 -30.75 -10.24 8.06
CA ALA A 318 -31.47 -10.81 6.94
C ALA A 318 -31.48 -12.35 6.99
N ALA A 319 -30.33 -12.98 7.26
CA ALA A 319 -30.23 -14.43 7.39
C ALA A 319 -31.04 -14.99 8.57
N ILE A 320 -30.96 -14.36 9.75
CA ILE A 320 -31.75 -14.75 10.93
C ILE A 320 -33.24 -14.64 10.61
N TYR A 321 -33.66 -13.53 9.99
CA TYR A 321 -35.05 -13.33 9.61
C TYR A 321 -35.52 -14.40 8.62
N LEU A 322 -34.77 -14.62 7.54
CA LEU A 322 -35.12 -15.59 6.50
C LEU A 322 -35.14 -17.04 7.02
N ARG A 323 -34.24 -17.38 7.95
CA ARG A 323 -34.12 -18.73 8.49
C ARG A 323 -35.09 -19.03 9.63
N GLU A 324 -35.19 -18.13 10.59
CA GLU A 324 -35.88 -18.38 11.86
C GLU A 324 -37.30 -17.80 11.87
N TYR A 325 -37.50 -16.62 11.30
CA TYR A 325 -38.76 -15.87 11.45
C TYR A 325 -39.70 -16.00 10.25
N ALA A 326 -39.15 -16.06 9.04
CA ALA A 326 -39.93 -15.97 7.84
C ALA A 326 -40.70 -17.26 7.54
N SER A 327 -42.02 -17.14 7.40
CA SER A 327 -42.86 -18.23 6.89
C SER A 327 -42.60 -18.44 5.40
N GLN A 328 -42.38 -19.70 5.00
CA GLN A 328 -42.20 -20.06 3.59
C GLN A 328 -43.37 -19.52 2.74
N GLY A 329 -43.05 -18.65 1.77
CA GLY A 329 -44.04 -17.95 0.96
C GLY A 329 -43.40 -17.10 -0.12
N LEU A 330 -44.23 -16.42 -0.93
CA LEU A 330 -43.78 -15.66 -2.11
C LEU A 330 -42.74 -14.59 -1.78
N MET A 331 -42.86 -13.92 -0.63
CA MET A 331 -41.91 -12.89 -0.19
C MET A 331 -40.52 -13.46 0.07
N VAL A 332 -40.43 -14.60 0.77
CA VAL A 332 -39.16 -15.27 1.08
C VAL A 332 -38.51 -15.79 -0.20
N GLN A 333 -39.31 -16.37 -1.09
CA GLN A 333 -38.85 -16.84 -2.39
C GLN A 333 -38.30 -15.70 -3.24
N PHE A 334 -38.99 -14.55 -3.27
CA PHE A 334 -38.54 -13.36 -3.98
C PHE A 334 -37.20 -12.86 -3.44
N VAL A 335 -37.07 -12.69 -2.12
CA VAL A 335 -35.80 -12.24 -1.50
C VAL A 335 -34.66 -13.21 -1.81
N ARG A 336 -34.89 -14.52 -1.70
CA ARG A 336 -33.86 -15.54 -1.98
C ARG A 336 -33.44 -15.54 -3.46
N ILE A 337 -34.37 -15.32 -4.39
CA ILE A 337 -34.06 -15.13 -5.81
C ILE A 337 -33.24 -13.86 -6.01
N SER A 338 -33.62 -12.74 -5.39
CA SER A 338 -32.87 -11.48 -5.47
C SER A 338 -31.44 -11.62 -4.96
N VAL A 339 -31.24 -12.28 -3.81
CA VAL A 339 -29.91 -12.53 -3.23
C VAL A 339 -29.06 -13.40 -4.15
N ASN A 340 -29.62 -14.48 -4.70
CA ASN A 340 -28.92 -15.34 -5.66
C ASN A 340 -28.57 -14.60 -6.96
N ASN A 341 -29.47 -13.77 -7.46
CA ASN A 341 -29.21 -12.95 -8.64
C ASN A 341 -28.10 -11.92 -8.36
N LEU A 342 -28.10 -11.31 -7.17
CA LEU A 342 -27.09 -10.36 -6.75
C LEU A 342 -25.69 -11.01 -6.68
N ALA A 343 -25.61 -12.26 -6.23
CA ALA A 343 -24.36 -13.04 -6.23
C ALA A 343 -23.85 -13.36 -7.65
N GLY A 344 -24.73 -13.38 -8.65
CA GLY A 344 -24.39 -13.64 -10.06
C GLY A 344 -23.97 -12.39 -10.84
N VAL A 345 -24.09 -11.19 -10.26
CA VAL A 345 -23.72 -9.93 -10.94
C VAL A 345 -22.19 -9.81 -10.99
N PRO A 346 -21.59 -9.54 -12.17
CA PRO A 346 -20.15 -9.32 -12.28
C PRO A 346 -19.68 -8.12 -11.45
N SER A 347 -18.49 -8.21 -10.84
CA SER A 347 -17.94 -7.17 -9.94
C SER A 347 -17.79 -5.80 -10.61
N ILE A 348 -17.53 -5.74 -11.92
CA ILE A 348 -17.44 -4.47 -12.67
C ILE A 348 -18.75 -3.69 -12.67
N VAL A 349 -19.90 -4.40 -12.66
CA VAL A 349 -21.23 -3.78 -12.63
C VAL A 349 -21.46 -3.12 -11.28
N PHE A 350 -21.04 -3.76 -10.18
CA PHE A 350 -21.05 -3.12 -8.86
C PHE A 350 -20.17 -1.88 -8.78
N GLY A 351 -18.99 -1.90 -9.42
CA GLY A 351 -18.11 -0.73 -9.47
C GLY A 351 -18.77 0.47 -10.16
N VAL A 352 -19.36 0.27 -11.34
CA VAL A 352 -20.07 1.32 -12.08
C VAL A 352 -21.34 1.76 -11.34
N PHE A 353 -22.09 0.82 -10.76
CA PHE A 353 -23.24 1.12 -9.91
C PHE A 353 -22.84 1.97 -8.70
N GLY A 354 -21.76 1.61 -8.01
CA GLY A 354 -21.26 2.35 -6.85
C GLY A 354 -20.88 3.78 -7.21
N LEU A 355 -20.24 3.99 -8.35
CA LEU A 355 -19.95 5.33 -8.86
C LEU A 355 -21.24 6.12 -9.17
N ALA A 356 -22.16 5.55 -9.94
CA ALA A 356 -23.37 6.25 -10.34
C ALA A 356 -24.33 6.53 -9.17
N PHE A 357 -24.54 5.54 -8.31
CA PHE A 357 -25.48 5.61 -7.20
C PHE A 357 -24.85 6.26 -5.97
N PHE A 358 -23.78 5.70 -5.41
CA PHE A 358 -23.23 6.21 -4.15
C PHE A 358 -22.49 7.53 -4.32
N VAL A 359 -21.65 7.66 -5.35
CA VAL A 359 -20.86 8.89 -5.52
C VAL A 359 -21.72 10.01 -6.11
N TYR A 360 -22.26 9.82 -7.32
CA TYR A 360 -22.95 10.92 -8.01
C TYR A 360 -24.35 11.21 -7.47
N THR A 361 -25.12 10.17 -7.15
CA THR A 361 -26.49 10.36 -6.66
C THR A 361 -26.48 10.69 -5.17
N VAL A 362 -26.04 9.77 -4.31
CA VAL A 362 -26.09 9.96 -2.85
C VAL A 362 -25.11 11.05 -2.41
N GLY A 363 -23.83 10.91 -2.75
CA GLY A 363 -22.78 11.85 -2.39
C GLY A 363 -23.02 13.26 -2.94
N GLY A 364 -23.36 13.36 -4.23
CA GLY A 364 -23.74 14.62 -4.85
C GLY A 364 -24.98 15.28 -4.24
N THR A 365 -25.99 14.49 -3.81
CA THR A 365 -27.18 15.03 -3.13
C THR A 365 -26.85 15.51 -1.71
N VAL A 366 -26.02 14.77 -0.96
CA VAL A 366 -25.53 15.20 0.36
C VAL A 366 -24.77 16.52 0.25
N ASP A 367 -23.88 16.61 -0.73
CA ASP A 367 -23.17 17.83 -1.06
C ASP A 367 -24.12 19.00 -1.35
N GLN A 368 -25.18 18.78 -2.14
CA GLN A 368 -26.17 19.81 -2.44
C GLN A 368 -27.02 20.22 -1.23
N TRP A 369 -27.40 19.28 -0.36
CA TRP A 369 -28.30 19.58 0.76
C TRP A 369 -27.58 20.20 1.96
N PHE A 370 -26.38 19.74 2.25
CA PHE A 370 -25.64 20.14 3.46
C PHE A 370 -24.47 21.08 3.15
N PHE A 371 -24.01 21.13 1.91
CA PHE A 371 -22.80 21.87 1.50
C PHE A 371 -23.04 22.74 0.26
N ALA A 372 -24.29 23.17 0.01
CA ALA A 372 -24.71 23.97 -1.14
C ALA A 372 -23.80 25.19 -1.40
N ASP A 373 -23.40 25.88 -0.32
CA ASP A 373 -22.60 27.09 -0.40
C ASP A 373 -21.09 26.83 -0.56
N LYS A 374 -20.58 25.68 -0.08
CA LYS A 374 -19.20 25.24 -0.28
C LYS A 374 -19.03 23.75 0.02
N LEU A 375 -18.67 23.03 -1.03
CA LEU A 375 -18.26 21.64 -1.02
C LEU A 375 -17.08 21.38 -0.06
N PRO A 376 -17.11 20.31 0.77
CA PRO A 376 -15.99 19.96 1.64
C PRO A 376 -14.80 19.44 0.82
N THR A 377 -13.58 19.52 1.35
CA THR A 377 -12.39 18.96 0.69
C THR A 377 -11.82 17.84 1.55
N PRO A 378 -12.02 16.55 1.19
CA PRO A 378 -12.73 16.01 0.01
C PRO A 378 -14.28 16.09 0.09
N THR A 379 -14.97 16.01 -1.06
CA THR A 379 -16.44 16.09 -1.16
C THR A 379 -17.11 14.73 -1.03
N TYR A 380 -18.40 14.70 -0.66
CA TYR A 380 -19.15 13.45 -0.70
C TYR A 380 -19.40 12.98 -2.14
N GLY A 381 -19.51 13.88 -3.12
CA GLY A 381 -19.67 13.57 -4.54
C GLY A 381 -18.39 13.10 -5.24
N THR A 382 -17.30 12.80 -4.51
CA THR A 382 -16.06 12.24 -5.08
C THR A 382 -15.85 10.78 -4.65
N PRO A 383 -15.16 9.97 -5.47
CA PRO A 383 -14.78 8.62 -5.07
C PRO A 383 -13.95 8.65 -3.77
N GLY A 384 -14.29 7.79 -2.81
CA GLY A 384 -13.62 7.74 -1.53
C GLY A 384 -13.87 6.44 -0.77
N ILE A 385 -13.16 6.27 0.35
CA ILE A 385 -13.17 5.02 1.15
C ILE A 385 -14.60 4.64 1.56
N LEU A 386 -15.44 5.61 1.95
CA LEU A 386 -16.82 5.38 2.35
C LEU A 386 -17.64 4.70 1.24
N TRP A 387 -17.71 5.30 0.05
CA TRP A 387 -18.52 4.76 -1.06
C TRP A 387 -17.98 3.44 -1.60
N ALA A 388 -16.67 3.31 -1.63
CA ALA A 388 -16.04 2.08 -2.08
C ALA A 388 -16.31 0.94 -1.08
N SER A 389 -16.28 1.22 0.23
CA SER A 389 -16.65 0.23 1.27
C SER A 389 -18.13 -0.17 1.24
N LEU A 390 -19.04 0.77 0.97
CA LEU A 390 -20.49 0.48 0.80
C LEU A 390 -20.76 -0.34 -0.46
N THR A 391 -20.03 -0.07 -1.56
CA THR A 391 -20.12 -0.86 -2.78
C THR A 391 -19.65 -2.29 -2.54
N LEU A 392 -18.52 -2.47 -1.85
CA LEU A 392 -18.03 -3.79 -1.44
C LEU A 392 -18.99 -4.49 -0.47
N ALA A 393 -19.64 -3.75 0.42
CA ALA A 393 -20.65 -4.29 1.34
C ALA A 393 -21.85 -4.86 0.55
N LEU A 394 -22.35 -4.16 -0.47
CA LEU A 394 -23.40 -4.67 -1.34
C LEU A 394 -22.97 -5.92 -2.13
N LEU A 395 -21.74 -5.92 -2.65
CA LEU A 395 -21.19 -7.04 -3.39
C LEU A 395 -21.04 -8.30 -2.51
N THR A 396 -20.64 -8.12 -1.25
CA THR A 396 -20.39 -9.23 -0.31
C THR A 396 -21.64 -9.67 0.46
N LEU A 397 -22.73 -8.89 0.42
CA LEU A 397 -23.97 -9.16 1.13
C LEU A 397 -24.54 -10.57 0.87
N PRO A 398 -24.61 -11.09 -0.38
CA PRO A 398 -25.11 -12.43 -0.62
C PRO A 398 -24.30 -13.52 0.06
N VAL A 399 -22.97 -13.37 0.07
CA VAL A 399 -22.06 -14.34 0.68
C VAL A 399 -22.29 -14.39 2.19
N VAL A 400 -22.43 -13.23 2.83
CA VAL A 400 -22.70 -13.14 4.29
C VAL A 400 -24.06 -13.75 4.63
N ILE A 401 -25.11 -13.47 3.85
CA ILE A 401 -26.45 -14.03 4.07
C ILE A 401 -26.41 -15.57 3.99
N VAL A 402 -25.88 -16.12 2.89
CA VAL A 402 -25.84 -17.57 2.66
C VAL A 402 -24.99 -18.26 3.72
N ALA A 403 -23.80 -17.72 4.02
CA ALA A 403 -22.93 -18.30 5.05
C ALA A 403 -23.60 -18.32 6.43
N THR A 404 -24.34 -17.26 6.78
CA THR A 404 -25.06 -17.18 8.07
C THR A 404 -26.25 -18.12 8.09
N GLU A 405 -27.03 -18.23 7.01
CA GLU A 405 -28.14 -19.18 6.92
C GLU A 405 -27.68 -20.63 7.07
N GLU A 406 -26.59 -21.01 6.40
CA GLU A 406 -26.01 -22.36 6.50
C GLU A 406 -25.45 -22.62 7.90
N ALA A 407 -24.79 -21.64 8.52
CA ALA A 407 -24.33 -21.74 9.90
C ALA A 407 -25.50 -21.96 10.88
N LEU A 408 -26.60 -21.23 10.73
CA LEU A 408 -27.82 -21.41 11.54
C LEU A 408 -28.48 -22.76 11.26
N ALA A 409 -28.47 -23.22 10.01
CA ALA A 409 -29.03 -24.51 9.60
C ALA A 409 -28.27 -25.70 10.21
N ALA A 410 -26.97 -25.55 10.47
CA ALA A 410 -26.13 -26.58 11.09
C ALA A 410 -26.45 -26.80 12.59
N VAL A 411 -27.15 -25.87 13.25
CA VAL A 411 -27.50 -26.00 14.68
C VAL A 411 -28.57 -27.10 14.89
N PRO A 412 -28.29 -28.16 15.67
CA PRO A 412 -29.23 -29.26 15.88
C PRO A 412 -30.55 -28.80 16.51
N ARG A 413 -31.67 -29.38 16.06
CA ARG A 413 -33.02 -29.07 16.58
C ARG A 413 -33.15 -29.32 18.08
N GLY A 414 -32.53 -30.39 18.59
CA GLY A 414 -32.57 -30.72 20.03
C GLY A 414 -31.97 -29.64 20.93
N VAL A 415 -30.95 -28.91 20.47
CA VAL A 415 -30.37 -27.79 21.23
C VAL A 415 -31.36 -26.63 21.32
N ARG A 416 -32.09 -26.37 20.23
CA ARG A 416 -33.12 -25.32 20.15
C ARG A 416 -34.33 -25.66 21.04
N GLU A 417 -34.77 -26.91 21.01
CA GLU A 417 -35.87 -27.40 21.87
C GLU A 417 -35.51 -27.37 23.36
N ALA A 418 -34.26 -27.68 23.71
CA ALA A 418 -33.76 -27.59 25.08
C ALA A 418 -33.76 -26.13 25.60
N ALA A 419 -33.36 -25.17 24.77
CA ALA A 419 -33.42 -23.74 25.11
C ALA A 419 -34.86 -23.27 25.38
N LEU A 420 -35.79 -23.65 24.50
CA LEU A 420 -37.22 -23.36 24.69
C LEU A 420 -37.78 -24.02 25.96
N ALA A 421 -37.38 -25.26 26.26
CA ALA A 421 -37.78 -25.96 27.48
C ALA A 421 -37.26 -25.31 28.77
N CYS A 422 -36.13 -24.59 28.69
CA CYS A 422 -35.60 -23.77 29.78
C CYS A 422 -36.29 -22.39 29.91
N GLY A 423 -37.36 -22.14 29.13
CA GLY A 423 -38.12 -20.88 29.17
C GLY A 423 -37.52 -19.77 28.32
N ALA A 424 -36.53 -20.06 27.46
CA ALA A 424 -36.05 -19.07 26.51
C ALA A 424 -37.12 -18.78 25.44
N SER A 425 -37.29 -17.50 25.11
CA SER A 425 -38.09 -17.08 23.95
C SER A 425 -37.33 -17.32 22.63
N LYS A 426 -38.04 -17.22 21.50
CA LYS A 426 -37.45 -17.32 20.16
C LYS A 426 -36.43 -16.21 19.82
N TRP A 427 -36.47 -15.09 20.54
CA TRP A 427 -35.45 -14.03 20.43
C TRP A 427 -34.20 -14.33 21.26
N GLN A 428 -34.35 -15.08 22.35
CA GLN A 428 -33.26 -15.49 23.23
C GLN A 428 -32.56 -16.78 22.76
N THR A 429 -33.31 -17.66 22.10
CA THR A 429 -32.82 -18.86 21.39
C THR A 429 -32.19 -18.46 20.07
#